data_AF-A0A565BXM0-F1
#
_entry.id   AF-A0A565BXM0-F1
#
_cell.length_a   1.000
_cell.length_b   1.000
_cell.length_c   1.000
_cell.angle_alpha   90.00
_cell.angle_beta   90.00
_cell.angle_gamma   90.00
#
_symmetry.space_group_name_H-M   'P 1'
#
loop_
_entity.id
_entity.type
_entity.pdbx_description
1 polymer ?
#
loop_
_entity_poly.entity_id
_entity_poly.type
_entity_poly.pdbx_seq_one_letter_code
_entity_poly.pdbx_strand_id
1 'polypeptide(L)'
;MMVQNLKICLRFVNGFQVLPSQVDLVRRIFEKHPYMALEVRLKSPVLKTAYMNVLLSLIKTLHELPREISKDDMADAYDSLGSMKDVGFKLAWLEKKLDEVSEKKEKEEACEARMREIEQELKDLKAKVFAARAPLRLDDIFC
;
A
#
# COMPACT_ATOMS: atom_id res chain seq x y z
N MET A 1 25.21 21.34 -29.61
CA MET A 1 24.69 20.96 -28.29
C MET A 1 24.86 19.45 -28.13
N MET A 2 25.69 19.03 -27.17
CA MET A 2 25.93 17.61 -26.90
C MET A 2 24.69 17.01 -26.24
N VAL A 3 23.99 16.13 -26.95
CA VAL A 3 23.02 15.24 -26.32
C VAL A 3 23.85 14.25 -25.50
N GLN A 4 23.90 14.43 -24.19
CA GLN A 4 24.50 13.45 -23.29
C GLN A 4 23.66 12.18 -23.36
N ASN A 5 24.15 11.20 -24.13
CA ASN A 5 23.69 9.82 -24.00
C ASN A 5 24.06 9.36 -22.58
N LEU A 6 23.11 9.47 -21.66
CA LEU A 6 23.21 8.90 -20.34
C LEU A 6 23.25 7.38 -20.53
N LYS A 7 24.45 6.80 -20.68
CA LYS A 7 24.66 5.37 -20.50
C LYS A 7 24.26 5.06 -19.06
N ILE A 8 23.01 4.67 -18.85
CA ILE A 8 22.55 4.13 -17.57
C ILE A 8 23.37 2.85 -17.35
N CYS A 9 24.42 2.95 -16.54
CA CYS A 9 25.27 1.83 -16.21
C CYS A 9 24.53 0.96 -15.20
N LEU A 10 23.79 -0.03 -15.69
CA LEU A 10 23.16 -1.03 -14.85
C LEU A 10 24.21 -1.79 -14.03
N ARG A 11 23.87 -2.14 -12.79
CA ARG A 11 24.72 -2.92 -11.88
C ARG A 11 24.10 -4.29 -11.67
N PHE A 12 24.95 -5.31 -11.52
CA PHE A 12 24.50 -6.66 -11.18
C PHE A 12 24.56 -6.87 -9.67
N VAL A 13 23.46 -7.32 -9.09
CA VAL A 13 23.36 -7.75 -7.68
C VAL A 13 22.69 -9.13 -7.66
N ASN A 14 23.38 -10.15 -7.15
CA ASN A 14 22.86 -11.52 -7.04
C ASN A 14 22.20 -12.07 -8.33
N GLY A 15 22.76 -11.72 -9.49
CA GLY A 15 22.26 -12.17 -10.80
C GLY A 15 21.12 -11.33 -11.40
N PHE A 16 20.77 -10.20 -10.78
CA PHE A 16 19.77 -9.24 -11.27
C PHE A 16 20.42 -7.94 -11.72
N GLN A 17 19.97 -7.36 -12.83
CA GLN A 17 20.39 -6.02 -13.24
C GLN A 17 19.49 -4.98 -12.58
N VAL A 18 20.09 -3.96 -11.99
CA VAL A 18 19.39 -2.89 -11.26
C VAL A 18 20.03 -1.54 -11.53
N LEU A 19 19.28 -0.46 -11.34
CA LEU A 19 19.82 0.90 -11.44
C LEU A 19 20.84 1.15 -10.31
N PRO A 20 21.88 1.97 -10.53
CA PRO A 20 22.83 2.33 -9.47
C PRO A 20 22.17 2.83 -8.18
N SER A 21 21.09 3.61 -8.29
CA SER A 21 20.33 4.13 -7.15
C SER A 21 19.58 3.06 -6.35
N GLN A 22 19.37 1.87 -6.91
CA GLN A 22 18.64 0.77 -6.28
C GLN A 22 19.55 -0.28 -5.64
N VAL A 23 20.86 -0.24 -5.94
CA VAL A 23 21.83 -1.26 -5.54
C VAL A 23 21.80 -1.54 -4.04
N ASP A 24 21.80 -0.50 -3.21
CA ASP A 24 21.84 -0.66 -1.75
C ASP A 24 20.56 -1.25 -1.18
N LEU A 25 19.40 -0.86 -1.74
CA LEU A 25 18.11 -1.43 -1.36
C LEU A 25 18.06 -2.92 -1.71
N VAL A 26 18.45 -3.27 -2.93
CA VAL A 26 18.46 -4.66 -3.41
C VAL A 26 19.41 -5.52 -2.57
N ARG A 27 20.61 -5.00 -2.24
CA ARG A 27 21.56 -5.72 -1.37
C ARG A 27 20.96 -6.00 0.01
N ARG A 28 20.34 -5.01 0.65
CA ARG A 28 19.68 -5.17 1.96
C ARG A 28 18.53 -6.19 1.92
N ILE A 29 17.77 -6.22 0.82
CA ILE A 29 16.70 -7.21 0.64
C ILE A 29 17.29 -8.62 0.64
N PHE A 30 18.35 -8.86 -0.14
CA PHE A 30 19.01 -10.16 -0.17
C PHE A 30 19.71 -10.52 1.14
N GLU A 31 20.27 -9.56 1.87
CA GLU A 31 20.85 -9.80 3.20
C GLU A 31 19.78 -10.28 4.20
N LYS A 32 18.57 -9.69 4.16
CA LYS A 32 17.45 -10.09 5.02
C LYS A 32 16.73 -11.35 4.55
N HIS A 33 16.70 -11.58 3.23
CA HIS A 33 15.94 -12.65 2.58
C HIS A 33 16.79 -13.40 1.55
N PRO A 34 17.88 -14.07 1.97
CA PRO A 34 18.87 -14.65 1.06
C PRO A 34 18.32 -15.74 0.15
N TYR A 35 17.28 -16.46 0.59
CA TYR A 35 16.67 -17.56 -0.16
C TYR A 35 15.54 -17.14 -1.10
N MET A 36 15.21 -15.84 -1.16
CA MET A 36 14.11 -15.28 -1.95
C MET A 36 14.14 -15.73 -3.41
N ALA A 37 15.32 -15.69 -4.04
CA ALA A 37 15.47 -15.93 -5.47
C ALA A 37 16.18 -17.23 -5.82
N LEU A 38 16.35 -18.13 -4.83
CA LEU A 38 17.15 -19.35 -4.99
C LEU A 38 16.56 -20.31 -6.03
N GLU A 39 15.22 -20.38 -6.11
CA GLU A 39 14.49 -21.30 -6.99
C GLU A 39 13.93 -20.62 -8.25
N VAL A 40 14.35 -19.37 -8.51
CA VAL A 40 13.85 -18.59 -9.64
C VAL A 40 14.27 -19.22 -10.97
N ARG A 41 13.30 -19.61 -11.78
CA ARG A 41 13.51 -20.37 -13.03
C ARG A 41 13.70 -19.47 -14.26
N LEU A 42 13.82 -18.17 -14.05
CA LEU A 42 13.98 -17.18 -15.12
C LEU A 42 15.38 -17.29 -15.74
N LYS A 43 15.43 -17.59 -17.04
CA LYS A 43 16.69 -17.62 -17.81
C LYS A 43 17.02 -16.28 -18.45
N SER A 44 15.99 -15.54 -18.89
CA SER A 44 16.16 -14.25 -19.57
C SER A 44 16.59 -13.15 -18.58
N PRO A 45 17.73 -12.47 -18.81
CA PRO A 45 18.13 -11.31 -18.00
C PRO A 45 17.08 -10.21 -18.00
N VAL A 46 16.40 -9.98 -19.13
CA VAL A 46 15.32 -8.99 -19.26
C VAL A 46 14.18 -9.32 -18.31
N LEU A 47 13.77 -10.58 -18.24
CA LEU A 47 12.72 -11.01 -17.31
C LEU A 47 13.17 -10.87 -15.85
N LYS A 48 14.40 -11.26 -15.52
CA LYS A 48 14.94 -11.08 -14.17
C LYS A 48 14.87 -9.61 -13.75
N THR A 49 15.26 -8.69 -14.62
CA THR A 49 15.20 -7.25 -14.37
C THR A 49 13.75 -6.76 -14.21
N ALA A 50 12.83 -7.20 -15.06
CA ALA A 50 11.41 -6.84 -14.95
C ALA A 50 10.82 -7.28 -13.60
N TYR A 51 11.04 -8.53 -13.19
CA TYR A 51 10.58 -9.04 -11.90
C TYR A 51 11.25 -8.33 -10.71
N MET A 52 12.52 -7.95 -10.83
CA MET A 52 13.18 -7.15 -9.79
C MET A 52 12.56 -5.75 -9.68
N ASN A 53 12.18 -5.13 -10.79
CA ASN A 53 11.46 -3.85 -10.77
C ASN A 53 10.08 -4.00 -10.12
N VAL A 54 9.34 -5.07 -10.42
CA VAL A 54 8.08 -5.39 -9.73
C VAL A 54 8.30 -5.52 -8.23
N LEU A 55 9.30 -6.30 -7.79
CA LEU A 55 9.63 -6.47 -6.37
C LEU A 55 9.89 -5.12 -5.69
N LEU A 56 10.72 -4.27 -6.31
CA LEU A 56 11.04 -2.95 -5.77
C LEU A 56 9.83 -2.02 -5.73
N SER A 57 8.94 -2.12 -6.73
CA SER A 57 7.68 -1.37 -6.76
C SER A 57 6.77 -1.80 -5.61
N LEU A 58 6.56 -3.11 -5.41
CA LEU A 58 5.75 -3.65 -4.32
C LEU A 58 6.28 -3.21 -2.95
N ILE A 59 7.59 -3.30 -2.74
CA ILE A 59 8.20 -2.85 -1.49
C ILE A 59 7.95 -1.35 -1.28
N LYS A 60 8.04 -0.54 -2.33
CA LYS A 60 7.77 0.90 -2.23
C LYS A 60 6.31 1.15 -1.88
N THR A 61 5.36 0.53 -2.57
CA THR A 61 3.91 0.65 -2.30
C THR A 61 3.59 0.27 -0.86
N LEU A 62 4.21 -0.79 -0.33
CA LEU A 62 4.00 -1.22 1.06
C LEU A 62 4.63 -0.30 2.13
N HIS A 63 5.46 0.67 1.73
CA HIS A 63 5.93 1.72 2.62
C HIS A 63 5.02 2.96 2.64
N GLU A 64 4.06 3.05 1.72
CA GLU A 64 3.06 4.14 1.70
C GLU A 64 2.02 3.94 2.82
N LEU A 65 1.30 5.01 3.16
CA LEU A 65 0.29 4.93 4.23
C LEU A 65 -0.88 4.03 3.78
N PRO A 66 -1.46 3.20 4.67
CA PRO A 66 -2.58 2.32 4.31
C PRO A 66 -3.75 3.06 3.64
N ARG A 67 -3.99 4.30 4.04
CA ARG A 67 -4.98 5.22 3.48
C ARG A 67 -4.71 5.66 2.04
N GLU A 68 -3.44 5.74 1.65
CA GLU A 68 -3.02 6.22 0.33
C GLU A 68 -3.06 5.11 -0.73
N ILE A 69 -2.96 3.85 -0.30
CA ILE A 69 -3.00 2.69 -1.18
C ILE A 69 -4.45 2.41 -1.56
N SER A 70 -4.79 2.32 -2.85
CA SER A 70 -6.15 2.01 -3.30
C SER A 70 -6.50 0.51 -3.11
N LYS A 71 -7.78 0.14 -3.29
CA LYS A 71 -8.17 -1.30 -3.23
C LYS A 71 -7.64 -2.05 -4.46
N ASP A 72 -7.59 -1.37 -5.60
CA ASP A 72 -7.04 -1.91 -6.84
C ASP A 72 -5.53 -2.12 -6.71
N ASP A 73 -4.78 -1.16 -6.15
CA ASP A 73 -3.33 -1.31 -5.90
C ASP A 73 -3.02 -2.50 -4.98
N MET A 74 -3.89 -2.76 -3.99
CA MET A 74 -3.74 -3.94 -3.12
C MET A 74 -4.00 -5.24 -3.88
N ALA A 75 -5.01 -5.28 -4.75
CA ALA A 75 -5.31 -6.45 -5.58
C ALA A 75 -4.17 -6.74 -6.56
N ASP A 76 -3.70 -5.71 -7.26
CA ASP A 76 -2.55 -5.79 -8.17
C ASP A 76 -1.28 -6.27 -7.46
N ALA A 77 -1.10 -5.89 -6.18
CA ALA A 77 0.01 -6.36 -5.36
C ALA A 77 -0.08 -7.86 -5.06
N TYR A 78 -1.27 -8.38 -4.71
CA TYR A 78 -1.47 -9.82 -4.51
C TYR A 78 -1.26 -10.61 -5.82
N ASP A 79 -1.80 -10.12 -6.94
CA ASP A 79 -1.65 -10.76 -8.25
C ASP A 79 -0.19 -10.80 -8.70
N SER A 80 0.55 -9.71 -8.43
CA SER A 80 1.99 -9.63 -8.68
C SER A 80 2.76 -10.65 -7.82
N LEU A 81 2.43 -10.79 -6.53
CA LEU A 81 3.05 -11.79 -5.65
C LEU A 81 2.78 -13.22 -6.13
N GLY A 82 1.55 -13.52 -6.55
CA GLY A 82 1.18 -14.81 -7.15
C GLY A 82 2.03 -15.12 -8.38
N SER A 83 2.07 -14.18 -9.34
CA SER A 83 2.87 -14.32 -10.57
C SER A 83 4.36 -14.51 -10.29
N MET A 84 4.90 -13.84 -9.27
CA MET A 84 6.29 -14.00 -8.85
C MET A 84 6.58 -15.38 -8.24
N LYS A 85 5.65 -15.90 -7.45
CA LYS A 85 5.78 -17.26 -6.88
C LYS A 85 5.77 -18.33 -7.96
N ASP A 86 4.95 -18.18 -9.00
CA ASP A 86 4.87 -19.12 -10.12
C ASP A 86 6.22 -19.29 -10.83
N VAL A 87 7.04 -18.25 -10.86
CA VAL A 87 8.40 -18.29 -11.44
C VAL A 87 9.50 -18.64 -10.43
N GLY A 88 9.14 -18.96 -9.19
CA GLY A 88 10.03 -19.52 -8.17
C GLY A 88 10.55 -18.54 -7.12
N PHE A 89 9.98 -17.33 -7.01
CA PHE A 89 10.32 -16.43 -5.90
C PHE A 89 9.69 -16.90 -4.58
N LYS A 90 10.47 -16.86 -3.49
CA LYS A 90 10.02 -17.13 -2.13
C LYS A 90 9.74 -15.81 -1.40
N LEU A 91 8.48 -15.37 -1.44
CA LEU A 91 8.04 -14.04 -0.98
C LEU A 91 7.11 -14.06 0.24
N ALA A 92 7.11 -15.12 1.04
CA ALA A 92 6.23 -15.24 2.21
C ALA A 92 6.36 -14.06 3.21
N TRP A 93 7.57 -13.48 3.30
CA TRP A 93 7.81 -12.30 4.14
C TRP A 93 7.10 -11.04 3.62
N LEU A 94 6.97 -10.91 2.30
CA LEU A 94 6.34 -9.77 1.63
C LEU A 94 4.81 -9.94 1.62
N GLU A 95 4.33 -11.17 1.47
CA GLU A 95 2.91 -11.52 1.65
C GLU A 95 2.41 -11.18 3.04
N LYS A 96 3.12 -11.65 4.07
CA LYS A 96 2.79 -11.27 5.45
C LYS A 96 2.76 -9.75 5.63
N LYS A 97 3.66 -9.03 4.94
CA LYS A 97 3.68 -7.57 5.02
C LYS A 97 2.49 -6.92 4.33
N LEU A 98 2.05 -7.47 3.20
CA LEU A 98 0.86 -7.03 2.49
C LEU A 98 -0.41 -7.31 3.31
N ASP A 99 -0.50 -8.47 3.96
CA ASP A 99 -1.58 -8.80 4.90
C ASP A 99 -1.66 -7.77 6.04
N GLU A 100 -0.53 -7.46 6.68
CA GLU A 100 -0.44 -6.45 7.75
C GLU A 100 -0.91 -5.06 7.30
N VAL A 101 -0.63 -4.67 6.05
CA VAL A 101 -1.07 -3.39 5.48
C VAL A 101 -2.57 -3.43 5.19
N SER A 102 -3.08 -4.55 4.66
CA SER A 102 -4.51 -4.76 4.41
C SER A 102 -5.34 -4.63 5.68
N GLU A 103 -4.93 -5.31 6.75
CA GLU A 103 -5.62 -5.25 8.04
C GLU A 103 -5.64 -3.82 8.63
N LYS A 104 -4.54 -3.07 8.47
CA LYS A 104 -4.47 -1.68 8.94
C LYS A 104 -5.44 -0.79 8.18
N LYS A 105 -5.50 -0.96 6.86
CA LYS A 105 -6.43 -0.23 6.00
C LYS A 105 -7.87 -0.49 6.38
N GLU A 106 -8.26 -1.75 6.58
CA GLU A 106 -9.62 -2.11 7.02
C GLU A 106 -9.97 -1.47 8.36
N LYS A 107 -9.04 -1.48 9.33
CA LYS A 107 -9.24 -0.82 10.63
C LYS A 107 -9.39 0.69 10.50
N GLU A 108 -8.62 1.32 9.61
CA GLU A 108 -8.71 2.75 9.33
C GLU A 108 -10.05 3.11 8.67
N GLU A 109 -10.47 2.36 7.64
CA GLU A 109 -11.79 2.51 6.99
C GLU A 109 -12.94 2.34 8.01
N ALA A 110 -12.85 1.35 8.91
CA ALA A 110 -13.84 1.15 9.97
C ALA A 110 -13.85 2.32 10.98
N CYS A 111 -12.68 2.83 11.36
CA CYS A 111 -12.57 3.98 12.26
C CYS A 111 -13.19 5.24 11.62
N GLU A 112 -12.90 5.49 10.34
CA GLU A 112 -13.49 6.61 9.60
C GLU A 112 -15.01 6.49 9.50
N ALA A 113 -15.54 5.30 9.25
CA ALA A 113 -16.99 5.06 9.23
C ALA A 113 -17.63 5.37 10.58
N ARG A 114 -17.04 4.89 11.69
CA ARG A 114 -17.50 5.17 13.05
C ARG A 114 -17.45 6.66 13.40
N MET A 115 -16.42 7.37 12.94
CA MET A 115 -16.31 8.81 13.14
C MET A 115 -17.45 9.56 12.42
N ARG A 116 -17.78 9.17 11.19
CA ARG A 116 -18.91 9.76 10.45
C ARG A 116 -20.26 9.49 11.11
N GLU A 117 -20.46 8.30 11.67
CA GLU A 117 -21.66 7.97 12.46
C GLU A 117 -21.80 8.90 13.67
N ILE A 118 -20.74 9.04 14.47
CA ILE A 118 -20.73 9.91 15.66
C ILE A 118 -20.96 11.38 15.28
N GLU A 119 -20.35 11.85 14.18
CA GLU A 119 -20.59 13.21 13.68
C GLU A 119 -22.06 13.45 13.30
N GLN A 120 -22.73 12.43 12.76
CA GLN A 120 -24.15 12.52 12.41
C GLN A 120 -25.03 12.51 13.67
N GLU A 121 -24.77 11.62 14.62
CA GLU A 121 -25.48 11.58 15.91
C GLU A 121 -25.35 12.91 16.65
N LEU A 122 -24.17 13.54 16.62
CA LEU A 122 -23.94 14.84 17.24
C LEU A 122 -24.74 15.95 16.57
N LYS A 123 -24.87 15.94 15.23
CA LYS A 123 -25.71 16.89 14.49
C LYS A 123 -27.19 16.73 14.84
N ASP A 124 -27.67 15.49 14.92
CA ASP A 124 -29.05 15.18 15.24
C ASP A 124 -29.39 15.58 16.68
N LEU A 125 -28.50 15.28 17.63
CA LEU A 125 -28.67 15.69 19.02
C LEU A 125 -28.68 17.21 19.16
N LYS A 126 -27.78 17.90 18.46
CA LYS A 126 -27.74 19.36 18.42
C LYS A 126 -29.04 19.95 17.89
N ALA A 127 -29.60 19.39 16.81
CA ALA A 127 -30.89 19.81 16.27
C ALA A 127 -32.04 19.61 17.27
N LYS A 128 -32.09 18.46 17.96
CA LYS A 128 -33.10 18.17 19.00
C LYS A 128 -33.00 19.14 20.18
N VAL A 129 -31.79 19.46 20.64
CA VAL A 129 -31.57 20.44 21.72
C VAL A 129 -32.07 21.82 21.31
N PHE A 130 -31.82 22.27 20.08
CA PHE A 130 -32.35 23.55 19.60
C PHE A 130 -33.88 23.56 19.51
N ALA A 131 -34.49 22.49 19.01
CA ALA A 131 -35.95 22.36 18.93
C ALA A 131 -36.61 22.40 20.33
N ALA A 132 -36.05 21.68 21.29
CA ALA A 132 -36.55 21.64 22.68
C ALA A 132 -36.35 22.96 23.43
N ARG A 133 -35.43 23.82 22.97
CA ARG A 133 -35.13 25.12 23.58
C ARG A 133 -35.88 26.29 22.93
N ALA A 134 -36.72 26.03 21.93
CA ALA A 134 -37.61 27.04 21.38
C ALA A 134 -38.58 27.51 22.48
N PRO A 135 -38.89 28.82 22.56
CA PRO A 135 -39.86 29.31 23.55
C PRO A 135 -41.20 28.61 23.36
N LEU A 136 -41.81 28.12 24.45
CA LEU A 136 -43.23 27.78 24.46
C LEU A 136 -43.99 28.99 23.93
N ARG A 137 -44.88 28.79 22.95
CA ARG A 137 -45.65 29.92 22.41
C ARG A 137 -46.56 30.43 23.53
N LEU A 138 -46.72 31.76 23.60
CA LEU A 138 -47.61 32.38 24.59
C LEU A 138 -49.05 31.82 24.49
N ASP A 139 -49.40 31.36 23.30
CA ASP A 139 -50.64 30.69 22.91
C ASP A 139 -50.88 29.38 23.69
N ASP A 140 -49.83 28.73 24.22
CA ASP A 140 -49.93 27.48 25.00
C ASP A 140 -50.15 27.74 26.51
N ILE A 141 -50.03 28.99 26.96
CA ILE A 141 -50.10 29.37 28.39
C ILE A 141 -51.47 29.97 28.76
N PHE A 142 -52.20 30.54 27.79
CA PHE A 142 -53.54 31.09 27.99
C PHE A 142 -54.60 30.21 27.32
N CYS A 143 -54.94 29.09 27.97
CA CYS A 143 -56.20 28.36 27.80
C CYS A 143 -56.85 28.16 29.17
#